data_AF-A0A819KE75-F1
#
_entry.id   AF-A0A819KE75-F1
#
_cell.length_a   1.000
_cell.length_b   1.000
_cell.length_c   1.000
_cell.angle_alpha   90.00
_cell.angle_beta   90.00
_cell.angle_gamma   90.00
#
_symmetry.space_group_name_H-M   'P 1'
#
loop_
_entity.id
_entity.type
_entity.pdbx_description
1 polymer ?
#
loop_
_entity_poly.entity_id
_entity_poly.type
_entity_poly.pdbx_seq_one_letter_code
_entity_poly.pdbx_strand_id
1 'polypeptide(L)'
;MIILESKKDPYDIQRLNARLGRESLIYHVVPIPETILEYIWNYGFLDGETEIVYIRTMLNKCNELANDTSWYDYTVSLVAISQQFFHVNEDTSSVSLRDVARFCRFYNWLLNLPREFMYENVRTSNQDFTQQTTLVALLLTYYLRLSSSEIREFYLNYITVVLKNKFPDHSTIFTYTR
;
A
#
# COMPACT_ATOMS: atom_id res chain seq x y z
N MET A 1 14.75 50.25 -8.81
CA MET A 1 13.98 49.26 -8.04
C MET A 1 12.80 48.85 -8.91
N ILE A 2 12.93 47.78 -9.69
CA ILE A 2 11.83 47.26 -10.52
C ILE A 2 11.64 45.80 -10.12
N ILE A 3 10.57 45.57 -9.39
CA ILE A 3 10.03 44.24 -9.08
C ILE A 3 9.37 43.77 -10.37
N LEU A 4 9.97 42.81 -11.07
CA LEU A 4 9.28 42.07 -12.13
C LEU A 4 8.60 40.86 -11.50
N GLU A 5 7.34 41.04 -11.08
CA GLU A 5 6.41 39.94 -10.89
C GLU A 5 6.20 39.25 -12.25
N SER A 6 6.91 38.15 -12.47
CA SER A 6 6.62 37.22 -13.56
C SER A 6 5.34 36.46 -13.21
N LYS A 7 4.18 37.06 -13.48
CA LYS A 7 2.92 36.34 -13.63
C LYS A 7 3.06 35.43 -14.85
N LYS A 8 3.35 34.15 -14.64
CA LYS A 8 3.22 33.13 -15.70
C LYS A 8 1.78 33.18 -16.24
N ASP A 9 1.69 33.42 -17.54
CA ASP A 9 0.45 33.66 -18.25
C ASP A 9 -0.45 32.40 -18.20
N PRO A 10 -1.71 32.48 -17.74
CA PRO A 10 -2.61 31.31 -17.68
C PRO A 10 -2.76 30.57 -19.02
N TYR A 11 -2.49 31.24 -20.14
CA TYR A 11 -2.46 30.63 -21.48
C TYR A 11 -1.37 29.56 -21.67
N ASP A 12 -0.21 29.69 -21.01
CA ASP A 12 0.87 28.69 -21.12
C ASP A 12 0.57 27.41 -20.35
N ILE A 13 -0.07 27.53 -19.20
CA ILE A 13 -0.57 26.38 -18.43
C ILE A 13 -1.65 25.65 -19.24
N GLN A 14 -2.52 26.39 -19.94
CA GLN A 14 -3.56 25.80 -20.79
C GLN A 14 -2.97 25.08 -22.01
N ARG A 15 -1.89 25.61 -22.61
CA ARG A 15 -1.18 24.97 -23.73
C ARG A 15 -0.41 23.71 -23.34
N LEU A 16 0.24 23.68 -22.18
CA LEU A 16 0.87 22.47 -21.63
C LEU A 16 -0.16 21.37 -21.36
N ASN A 17 -1.30 21.75 -20.77
CA ASN A 17 -2.41 20.84 -20.53
C ASN A 17 -3.07 20.34 -21.82
N ALA A 18 -3.12 21.16 -22.87
CA ALA A 18 -3.65 20.76 -24.17
C ALA A 18 -2.68 19.87 -24.96
N ARG A 19 -1.36 20.00 -24.76
CA ARG A 19 -0.33 19.18 -25.42
C ARG A 19 -0.14 17.81 -24.77
N LEU A 20 -0.22 17.71 -23.45
CA LEU A 20 0.01 16.47 -22.71
C LEU A 20 -1.30 15.78 -22.29
N GLY A 21 -2.41 16.50 -22.25
CA GLY A 21 -3.64 16.05 -21.59
C GLY A 21 -3.40 15.93 -20.09
N ARG A 22 -4.13 16.67 -19.24
CA ARG A 22 -4.00 16.51 -17.77
C ARG A 22 -4.21 15.07 -17.29
N GLU A 23 -4.90 14.27 -18.09
CA GLU A 23 -5.25 12.88 -17.81
C GLU A 23 -4.08 11.90 -18.03
N SER A 24 -2.95 12.30 -18.63
CA SER A 24 -1.80 11.41 -18.86
C SER A 24 -0.72 11.47 -17.77
N LEU A 25 -0.76 12.47 -16.89
CA LEU A 25 0.22 12.62 -15.81
C LEU A 25 -0.25 11.86 -14.57
N ILE A 26 0.62 11.00 -14.05
CA ILE A 26 0.39 10.22 -12.81
C ILE A 26 0.12 11.14 -11.61
N TYR A 27 0.76 12.32 -11.60
CA TYR A 27 0.62 13.31 -10.53
C TYR A 27 0.11 14.65 -11.06
N HIS A 28 -0.76 15.28 -10.27
CA HIS A 28 -1.16 16.66 -10.49
C HIS A 28 -0.02 17.61 -10.10
N VAL A 29 0.70 18.11 -11.11
CA VAL A 29 1.86 19.00 -10.93
C VAL A 29 1.71 20.29 -11.72
N VAL A 30 2.40 21.33 -11.26
CA VAL A 30 2.57 22.61 -11.96
C VAL A 30 3.99 22.64 -12.54
N PRO A 31 4.23 23.24 -13.72
CA PRO A 31 5.56 23.35 -14.28
C PRO A 31 6.52 24.08 -13.35
N ILE A 32 7.68 23.46 -13.14
CA ILE A 32 8.76 23.97 -12.28
C ILE A 32 9.31 25.29 -12.88
N PRO A 33 9.60 26.32 -12.06
CA PRO A 33 10.30 27.52 -12.51
C PRO A 33 11.72 27.22 -13.00
N GLU A 34 12.14 27.83 -14.11
CA GLU A 34 13.48 27.62 -14.68
C GLU A 34 14.60 27.94 -13.68
N THR A 35 14.41 28.95 -12.84
CA THR A 35 15.38 29.37 -11.81
C THR A 35 15.64 28.32 -10.73
N ILE A 36 14.73 27.35 -10.55
CA ILE A 36 14.86 26.30 -9.54
C ILE A 36 15.41 25.01 -10.17
N LEU A 37 15.39 24.89 -11.50
CA LEU A 37 15.76 23.65 -12.21
C LEU A 37 17.19 23.20 -11.89
N GLU A 38 18.12 24.14 -11.76
CA GLU A 38 19.54 23.88 -11.42
C GLU A 38 19.73 23.33 -10.00
N TYR A 39 18.73 23.49 -9.12
CA TYR A 39 18.77 23.01 -7.74
C TYR A 39 18.06 21.67 -7.54
N ILE A 40 17.52 21.07 -8.60
CA ILE A 40 16.80 19.80 -8.53
C ILE A 40 17.79 18.65 -8.55
N TRP A 41 17.62 17.74 -7.60
CA TRP A 41 18.38 16.50 -7.55
C TRP A 41 17.45 15.29 -7.65
N ASN A 42 17.89 14.28 -8.39
CA ASN A 42 17.21 12.99 -8.45
C ASN A 42 17.72 12.10 -7.31
N TYR A 43 16.85 11.80 -6.34
CA TYR A 43 17.15 10.91 -5.22
C TYR A 43 17.02 9.42 -5.57
N GLY A 44 16.56 9.09 -6.77
CA GLY A 44 16.37 7.71 -7.22
C GLY A 44 15.10 7.07 -6.65
N PHE A 45 15.06 5.74 -6.76
CA PHE A 45 13.98 4.90 -6.25
C PHE A 45 14.47 4.11 -5.04
N LEU A 46 13.53 3.74 -4.17
CA LEU A 46 13.81 2.84 -3.06
C LEU A 46 14.03 1.43 -3.63
N ASP A 47 15.16 0.80 -3.30
CA ASP A 47 15.39 -0.59 -3.67
C ASP A 47 14.53 -1.54 -2.81
N GLY A 48 14.25 -2.73 -3.34
CA GLY A 48 13.35 -3.68 -2.68
C GLY A 48 13.88 -4.20 -1.34
N GLU A 49 15.19 -4.30 -1.15
CA GLU A 49 15.76 -4.77 0.13
C GLU A 49 15.58 -3.70 1.21
N THR A 50 15.91 -2.45 0.90
CA THR A 50 15.70 -1.31 1.79
C THR A 50 14.21 -1.09 2.05
N GLU A 51 13.34 -1.28 1.06
CA GLU A 51 11.89 -1.22 1.25
C GLU A 51 11.42 -2.23 2.30
N ILE A 52 11.88 -3.48 2.22
CA ILE A 52 11.57 -4.52 3.22
C ILE A 52 12.03 -4.10 4.62
N VAL A 53 13.20 -3.47 4.74
CA VAL A 53 13.70 -2.95 6.04
C VAL A 53 12.78 -1.86 6.58
N TYR A 54 12.30 -0.95 5.73
CA TYR A 54 11.32 0.05 6.14
C TYR A 54 9.97 -0.57 6.54
N ILE A 55 9.46 -1.52 5.76
CA ILE A 55 8.22 -2.27 6.09
C ILE A 55 8.38 -2.91 7.47
N ARG A 56 9.47 -3.63 7.72
CA ARG A 56 9.78 -4.26 9.02
C ARG A 56 9.77 -3.21 10.15
N THR A 57 10.48 -2.11 9.96
CA THR A 57 10.54 -1.02 10.95
C THR A 57 9.18 -0.41 11.25
N MET A 58 8.31 -0.27 10.25
CA MET A 58 6.96 0.27 10.41
C MET A 58 6.01 -0.73 11.08
N LEU A 59 6.07 -2.01 10.69
CA LEU A 59 5.27 -3.07 11.29
C LEU A 59 5.70 -3.38 12.73
N ASN A 60 6.98 -3.17 13.08
CA ASN A 60 7.43 -3.26 14.47
C ASN A 60 6.76 -2.24 15.40
N LYS A 61 6.28 -1.12 14.85
CA LYS A 61 5.51 -0.11 15.60
C LYS A 61 4.01 -0.41 15.60
N CYS A 62 3.58 -1.48 14.92
CA CYS A 62 2.18 -1.85 14.75
C CYS A 62 1.69 -2.76 15.88
N ASN A 63 1.39 -2.18 17.04
CA ASN A 63 0.79 -2.83 18.22
C ASN A 63 1.26 -4.29 18.45
N GLU A 64 0.37 -5.21 18.82
CA GLU A 64 0.69 -6.59 19.22
C GLU A 64 1.25 -7.48 18.09
N LEU A 65 1.39 -6.96 16.86
CA LEU A 65 1.88 -7.73 15.72
C LEU A 65 3.29 -8.28 15.95
N ALA A 66 4.14 -7.56 16.68
CA ALA A 66 5.51 -7.96 16.98
C ALA A 66 5.63 -9.06 18.07
N ASN A 67 4.53 -9.41 18.75
CA ASN A 67 4.56 -10.40 19.84
C ASN A 67 4.71 -11.84 19.34
N ASP A 68 4.22 -12.14 18.13
CA ASP A 68 4.40 -13.44 17.47
C ASP A 68 5.41 -13.28 16.33
N THR A 69 6.66 -13.67 16.59
CA THR A 69 7.76 -13.52 15.62
C THR A 69 7.48 -14.24 14.31
N SER A 70 6.82 -15.39 14.34
CA SER A 70 6.54 -16.16 13.13
C SER A 70 5.48 -15.48 12.26
N TRP A 71 4.37 -15.07 12.90
CA TRP A 71 3.31 -14.33 12.22
C TRP A 71 3.75 -12.94 11.75
N TYR A 72 4.64 -12.31 12.51
CA TYR A 72 5.25 -11.03 12.15
C TYR A 72 6.02 -11.12 10.83
N ASP A 73 6.92 -12.10 10.68
CA ASP A 73 7.71 -12.27 9.45
C ASP A 73 6.81 -12.64 8.25
N TYR A 74 5.71 -13.37 8.51
CA TYR A 74 4.68 -13.64 7.49
C TYR A 74 3.96 -12.36 7.07
N THR A 75 3.59 -11.51 8.01
CA THR A 75 2.92 -10.24 7.72
C THR A 75 3.82 -9.29 6.95
N VAL A 76 5.10 -9.18 7.31
CA VAL A 76 6.11 -8.42 6.56
C VAL A 76 6.17 -8.93 5.11
N SER A 77 6.23 -10.26 4.93
CA SER A 77 6.29 -10.88 3.61
C SER A 77 5.03 -10.61 2.78
N LEU A 78 3.84 -10.67 3.39
CA LEU A 78 2.57 -10.42 2.71
C LEU A 78 2.43 -8.96 2.26
N VAL A 79 2.84 -8.01 3.10
CA VAL A 79 2.84 -6.59 2.76
C VAL A 79 3.82 -6.32 1.62
N ALA A 80 5.05 -6.84 1.69
CA ALA A 80 6.05 -6.68 0.64
C ALA A 80 5.59 -7.26 -0.70
N ILE A 81 5.01 -8.47 -0.68
CA ILE A 81 4.46 -9.12 -1.88
C ILE A 81 3.29 -8.31 -2.45
N SER A 82 2.45 -7.74 -1.59
CA SER A 82 1.36 -6.86 -2.02
C SER A 82 1.89 -5.58 -2.68
N GLN A 83 2.94 -4.96 -2.14
CA GLN A 83 3.57 -3.81 -2.80
C GLN A 83 4.22 -4.20 -4.13
N GLN A 84 4.91 -5.34 -4.18
CA GLN A 84 5.51 -5.84 -5.42
C GLN A 84 4.46 -6.08 -6.51
N PHE A 85 3.29 -6.62 -6.16
CA PHE A 85 2.19 -6.79 -7.11
C PHE A 85 1.79 -5.47 -7.76
N PHE A 86 1.67 -4.40 -6.98
CA PHE A 86 1.35 -3.07 -7.50
C PHE A 86 2.48 -2.46 -8.32
N HIS A 87 3.74 -2.70 -7.95
CA HIS A 87 4.88 -2.25 -8.78
C HIS A 87 4.90 -2.89 -10.17
N VAL A 88 4.37 -4.11 -10.32
CA VAL A 88 4.33 -4.83 -11.61
C VAL A 88 3.07 -4.50 -12.42
N ASN A 89 1.93 -4.33 -11.75
CA ASN A 89 0.62 -4.25 -12.41
C ASN A 89 0.04 -2.82 -12.46
N GLU A 90 0.54 -1.91 -11.62
CA GLU A 90 0.25 -0.47 -11.67
C GLU A 90 1.58 0.30 -11.85
N ASP A 91 1.53 1.63 -11.85
CA ASP A 91 2.73 2.45 -11.96
C ASP A 91 3.66 2.27 -10.77
N THR A 92 4.97 2.39 -10.97
CA THR A 92 5.99 2.26 -9.91
C THR A 92 5.82 3.20 -8.73
N SER A 93 5.06 4.28 -8.93
CA SER A 93 4.78 5.32 -7.95
C SER A 93 3.42 5.15 -7.25
N SER A 94 2.71 4.06 -7.56
CA SER A 94 1.41 3.70 -6.98
C SER A 94 1.55 3.34 -5.50
N VAL A 95 2.48 2.45 -5.15
CA VAL A 95 2.65 2.00 -3.76
C VAL A 95 3.74 2.78 -3.04
N SER A 96 3.50 2.99 -1.74
CA SER A 96 4.47 3.68 -0.88
C SER A 96 4.39 3.17 0.55
N LEU A 97 5.38 3.54 1.37
CA LEU A 97 5.34 3.36 2.81
C LEU A 97 4.09 3.96 3.48
N ARG A 98 3.34 4.84 2.80
CA ARG A 98 2.04 5.32 3.28
C ARG A 98 0.98 4.21 3.31
N ASP A 99 1.03 3.27 2.37
CA ASP A 99 0.13 2.12 2.35
C ASP A 99 0.45 1.19 3.52
N VAL A 100 1.74 1.00 3.85
CA VAL A 100 2.16 0.28 5.06
C VAL A 100 1.65 0.99 6.33
N ALA A 101 1.73 2.32 6.40
CA ALA A 101 1.15 3.08 7.51
C ALA A 101 -0.38 2.92 7.59
N ARG A 102 -1.07 2.87 6.44
CA ARG A 102 -2.51 2.63 6.37
C ARG A 102 -2.87 1.22 6.84
N PHE A 103 -2.09 0.22 6.44
CA PHE A 103 -2.21 -1.14 6.93
C PHE A 103 -2.12 -1.17 8.46
N CYS A 104 -1.10 -0.54 9.06
CA CYS A 104 -0.97 -0.50 10.51
C CYS A 104 -2.18 0.16 11.20
N ARG A 105 -2.73 1.22 10.61
CA ARG A 105 -3.92 1.90 11.13
C ARG A 105 -5.14 0.98 11.11
N PHE A 106 -5.39 0.29 10.00
CA PHE A 106 -6.49 -0.65 9.91
C PHE A 106 -6.29 -1.83 10.85
N TYR A 107 -5.09 -2.42 10.88
CA TYR A 107 -4.77 -3.52 11.78
C TYR A 107 -5.04 -3.16 13.24
N ASN A 108 -4.50 -2.02 13.71
CA ASN A 108 -4.73 -1.54 15.06
C ASN A 108 -6.20 -1.23 15.34
N TRP A 109 -6.91 -0.66 14.36
CA TRP A 109 -8.34 -0.39 14.50
C TRP A 109 -9.13 -1.69 14.66
N LEU A 110 -8.84 -2.71 13.84
CA LEU A 110 -9.49 -4.02 13.89
C LEU A 110 -9.19 -4.76 15.21
N LEU A 111 -7.95 -4.69 15.73
CA LEU A 111 -7.62 -5.26 17.04
C LEU A 111 -8.39 -4.61 18.20
N ASN A 112 -8.72 -3.31 18.07
CA ASN A 112 -9.48 -2.58 19.08
C ASN A 112 -11.00 -2.80 18.99
N LEU A 113 -11.49 -3.46 17.92
CA LEU A 113 -12.90 -3.78 17.82
C LEU A 113 -13.27 -4.88 18.81
N PRO A 114 -14.47 -4.82 19.43
CA PRO A 114 -14.95 -5.94 20.24
C PRO A 114 -14.99 -7.21 19.39
N ARG A 115 -14.44 -8.31 19.92
CA ARG A 115 -14.28 -9.58 19.19
C ARG A 115 -15.60 -10.12 18.63
N GLU A 116 -16.71 -9.78 19.26
CA GLU A 116 -18.08 -10.13 18.85
C GLU A 116 -18.45 -9.55 17.48
N PHE A 117 -17.87 -8.42 17.07
CA PHE A 117 -18.11 -7.84 15.73
C PHE A 117 -17.38 -8.58 14.62
N MET A 118 -16.28 -9.27 14.95
CA MET A 118 -15.53 -10.05 14.00
C MET A 118 -15.96 -11.52 13.97
N TYR A 119 -16.57 -12.03 15.05
CA TYR A 119 -16.95 -13.44 15.19
C TYR A 119 -18.29 -13.61 15.89
N GLU A 120 -19.24 -14.26 15.21
CA GLU A 120 -20.49 -14.73 15.83
C GLU A 120 -20.26 -15.89 16.82
N ASN A 121 -19.08 -16.54 16.83
CA ASN A 121 -18.78 -17.69 17.68
C ASN A 121 -17.53 -17.49 18.56
N VAL A 122 -17.73 -17.55 19.88
CA VAL A 122 -16.83 -17.11 20.97
C VAL A 122 -15.58 -18.02 21.21
N ARG A 123 -15.14 -18.84 20.25
CA ARG A 123 -14.06 -19.84 20.48
C ARG A 123 -12.89 -19.79 19.49
N THR A 124 -12.65 -18.64 18.88
CA THR A 124 -11.48 -18.45 18.00
C THR A 124 -10.21 -18.29 18.83
N SER A 125 -9.12 -18.99 18.45
CA SER A 125 -7.83 -18.83 19.14
C SER A 125 -7.27 -17.42 18.90
N ASN A 126 -6.40 -16.93 19.78
CA ASN A 126 -5.74 -15.62 19.58
C ASN A 126 -4.92 -15.59 18.27
N GLN A 127 -4.39 -16.72 17.83
CA GLN A 127 -3.63 -16.81 16.56
C GLN A 127 -4.56 -16.67 15.36
N ASP A 128 -5.72 -17.33 15.36
CA ASP A 128 -6.70 -17.18 14.28
C ASP A 128 -7.20 -15.73 14.19
N PHE A 129 -7.35 -15.05 15.33
CA PHE A 129 -7.74 -13.64 15.41
C PHE A 129 -6.72 -12.71 14.75
N THR A 130 -5.43 -12.85 15.08
CA THR A 130 -4.37 -12.01 14.51
C THR A 130 -4.20 -12.25 13.02
N GLN A 131 -4.36 -13.50 12.58
CA GLN A 131 -4.29 -13.89 11.17
C GLN A 131 -5.41 -13.26 10.36
N GLN A 132 -6.66 -13.39 10.80
CA GLN A 132 -7.80 -12.79 10.10
C GLN A 132 -7.75 -11.26 10.11
N THR A 133 -7.37 -10.66 11.24
CA THR A 133 -7.14 -9.21 11.35
C THR A 133 -6.13 -8.73 10.32
N THR A 134 -5.02 -9.47 10.16
CA THR A 134 -3.98 -9.17 9.16
C THR A 134 -4.54 -9.22 7.74
N LEU A 135 -5.28 -10.28 7.41
CA LEU A 135 -5.86 -10.45 6.07
C LEU A 135 -6.89 -9.36 5.75
N VAL A 136 -7.79 -9.05 6.69
CA VAL A 136 -8.77 -7.98 6.52
C VAL A 136 -8.07 -6.63 6.36
N ALA A 137 -7.07 -6.32 7.20
CA ALA A 137 -6.29 -5.09 7.07
C ALA A 137 -5.59 -4.99 5.70
N LEU A 138 -5.05 -6.11 5.20
CA LEU A 138 -4.39 -6.20 3.91
C LEU A 138 -5.37 -5.98 2.75
N LEU A 139 -6.56 -6.60 2.81
CA LEU A 139 -7.63 -6.38 1.83
C LEU A 139 -8.14 -4.93 1.85
N LEU A 140 -8.37 -4.35 3.03
CA LEU A 140 -8.79 -2.95 3.16
C LEU A 140 -7.74 -1.98 2.60
N THR A 141 -6.46 -2.32 2.71
CA THR A 141 -5.36 -1.46 2.27
C THR A 141 -5.09 -1.57 0.77
N TYR A 142 -5.00 -2.79 0.26
CA TYR A 142 -4.54 -3.08 -1.10
C TYR A 142 -5.69 -3.48 -2.03
N TYR A 143 -6.56 -4.40 -1.63
CA TYR A 143 -7.65 -4.86 -2.52
C TYR A 143 -8.66 -3.76 -2.83
N LEU A 144 -9.10 -2.99 -1.83
CA LEU A 144 -10.07 -1.90 -2.04
C LEU A 144 -9.52 -0.73 -2.87
N ARG A 145 -8.19 -0.64 -2.98
CA ARG A 145 -7.53 0.42 -3.76
C ARG A 145 -7.58 0.14 -5.26
N LEU A 146 -7.62 -1.13 -5.66
CA LEU A 146 -7.63 -1.54 -7.06
C LEU A 146 -8.94 -1.11 -7.73
N SER A 147 -8.83 -0.40 -8.85
CA SER A 147 -9.97 0.18 -9.57
C SER A 147 -10.73 -0.85 -10.42
N SER A 148 -10.01 -1.76 -11.07
CA SER A 148 -10.61 -2.77 -11.96
C SER A 148 -11.07 -4.01 -11.21
N SER A 149 -12.19 -4.60 -11.65
CA SER A 149 -12.66 -5.89 -11.14
C SER A 149 -11.70 -7.03 -11.50
N GLU A 150 -11.12 -6.99 -12.70
CA GLU A 150 -10.22 -8.03 -13.20
C GLU A 150 -8.91 -8.07 -12.43
N ILE A 151 -8.32 -6.90 -12.13
CA ILE A 151 -7.08 -6.79 -11.35
C ILE A 151 -7.33 -7.22 -9.90
N ARG A 152 -8.52 -6.93 -9.37
CA ARG A 152 -8.94 -7.40 -8.03
C ARG A 152 -8.99 -8.91 -7.94
N GLU A 153 -9.59 -9.58 -8.93
CA GLU A 153 -9.58 -11.05 -9.00
C GLU A 153 -8.17 -11.60 -9.16
N PHE A 154 -7.34 -10.97 -10.00
CA PHE A 154 -5.95 -11.37 -10.18
C PHE A 154 -5.14 -11.25 -8.88
N TYR A 155 -5.33 -10.15 -8.13
CA TYR A 155 -4.70 -9.95 -6.82
C TYR A 155 -5.13 -11.00 -5.81
N LEU A 156 -6.43 -11.32 -5.72
CA LEU A 156 -6.93 -12.35 -4.80
C LEU A 156 -6.33 -13.73 -5.14
N ASN A 157 -6.29 -14.09 -6.43
CA ASN A 157 -5.69 -15.34 -6.87
C ASN A 157 -4.19 -15.38 -6.55
N TYR A 158 -3.48 -14.28 -6.81
CA TYR A 158 -2.05 -14.15 -6.52
C TYR A 158 -1.75 -14.33 -5.03
N ILE A 159 -2.45 -13.59 -4.16
CA ILE A 159 -2.27 -13.70 -2.70
C ILE A 159 -2.66 -15.10 -2.19
N THR A 160 -3.73 -15.70 -2.72
CA THR A 160 -4.15 -17.06 -2.34
C THR A 160 -3.08 -18.10 -2.70
N VAL A 161 -2.46 -18.00 -3.87
CA VAL A 161 -1.38 -18.89 -4.31
C VAL A 161 -0.14 -18.69 -3.44
N VAL A 162 0.24 -17.43 -3.18
CA VAL A 162 1.37 -17.11 -2.30
C VAL A 162 1.15 -17.68 -0.90
N LEU A 163 -0.05 -17.53 -0.35
CA LEU A 163 -0.39 -18.06 0.97
C LEU A 163 -0.29 -19.58 1.02
N LYS A 164 -0.86 -20.29 0.04
CA LYS A 164 -0.79 -21.75 -0.04
C LYS A 164 0.65 -22.27 -0.17
N ASN A 165 1.47 -21.57 -0.95
CA ASN A 165 2.84 -22.00 -1.25
C ASN A 165 3.83 -21.66 -0.13
N LYS A 166 3.76 -20.44 0.41
CA LYS A 166 4.69 -19.99 1.46
C LYS A 166 4.23 -20.39 2.86
N PHE A 167 2.92 -20.58 3.08
CA PHE A 167 2.32 -20.77 4.41
C PHE A 167 1.24 -21.88 4.39
N PRO A 168 1.64 -23.15 4.12
CA PRO A 168 0.69 -24.26 3.97
C PRO A 168 -0.18 -24.49 5.22
N ASP A 169 0.36 -24.27 6.41
CA ASP A 169 -0.33 -24.46 7.70
C ASP A 169 -1.46 -23.44 7.95
N HIS A 170 -1.45 -22.31 7.24
CA HIS A 170 -2.43 -21.22 7.39
C HIS A 170 -3.39 -21.09 6.19
N SER A 171 -3.40 -22.09 5.31
CA SER A 171 -4.17 -22.09 4.06
C SER A 171 -5.69 -22.17 4.24
N THR A 172 -6.17 -22.56 5.43
CA THR A 172 -7.60 -22.75 5.74
C THR A 172 -8.36 -21.43 5.94
N ILE A 173 -7.68 -20.30 6.08
CA ILE A 173 -8.34 -19.02 6.45
C ILE A 173 -9.23 -18.48 5.31
N PHE A 174 -8.93 -18.85 4.05
CA PHE A 174 -9.67 -18.35 2.87
C PHE A 174 -10.88 -19.20 2.45
N THR A 175 -11.16 -20.33 3.11
CA THR A 175 -12.29 -21.18 2.68
C THR A 175 -13.67 -20.61 2.99
N TYR A 176 -13.74 -19.50 3.73
CA TYR A 176 -15.00 -18.90 4.22
C TYR A 176 -15.53 -17.72 3.40
N THR A 177 -14.84 -17.26 2.36
CA THR A 177 -15.35 -16.21 1.47
C THR A 177 -15.99 -16.80 0.21
N ARG A 178 -17.11 -17.51 0.40
CA ARG A 178 -18.04 -17.87 -0.68
C ARG A 178 -19.45 -17.45 -0.32
#